data_AF-A0A7Z9MU25-F1
#
_entry.id   AF-A0A7Z9MU25-F1
#
_cell.length_a   1.000
_cell.length_b   1.000
_cell.length_c   1.000
_cell.angle_alpha   90.00
_cell.angle_beta   90.00
_cell.angle_gamma   90.00
#
_symmetry.space_group_name_H-M   'P 1'
#
loop_
_entity.id
_entity.type
_entity.pdbx_description
1 polymer ?
#
loop_
_entity_poly.entity_id
_entity_poly.type
_entity_poly.pdbx_seq_one_letter_code
_entity_poly.pdbx_strand_id
1 'polypeptide(L)'
;MPVFVILEKGAVEVLEQERSVLGLDFDIQLSDFNRLLSEVAQLEKLGTTPTFQAPRPDKIFLPQERSLQIGDKADLHRLVEAIGFAKDYFFERDLSLYVNSFVVNLKAAKGLLDAFKPAAVVFDIEYIPAISSIIFSANEQSIPIFSLQHAIGYGPEYSRLPVVADYYFAYSKNNCDTLSKMGVSENSILFTGAPEKGGYEDIENSSSLRNSIRKSLGINGNDKVILLGLKSCEETELEFQLQDNVELLQTVAEIFCDISGWFVLVRRHPRDKSTTNPDLEKIFDGLNLKFNFVNVRHSIEHYLFASDYFVQFLSGATIEAMECDVPTCAINRDDGVRFPDWGKYNTFRTIEVHQTRSFLTEMKEGRWPATDLIPREARQRFLEEFSLNKNTDNAKKIAREITNILSS
;
A
#
# COMPACT_ATOMS: atom_id res chain seq x y z
N MET A 1 -13.98 17.97 15.20
CA MET A 1 -12.63 18.58 15.32
C MET A 1 -11.91 18.32 14.00
N PRO A 2 -11.20 19.29 13.40
CA PRO A 2 -10.53 19.06 12.13
C PRO A 2 -9.38 18.07 12.33
N VAL A 3 -9.34 16.99 11.54
CA VAL A 3 -8.23 16.03 11.51
C VAL A 3 -7.63 16.07 10.13
N PHE A 4 -6.31 16.26 10.07
CA PHE A 4 -5.59 16.24 8.81
C PHE A 4 -5.24 14.81 8.43
N VAL A 5 -5.68 14.41 7.24
CA VAL A 5 -5.58 13.04 6.74
C VAL A 5 -4.81 13.05 5.42
N ILE A 6 -3.57 12.59 5.47
CA ILE A 6 -2.61 12.66 4.37
C ILE A 6 -2.35 11.24 3.90
N LEU A 7 -3.26 10.71 3.10
CA LEU A 7 -3.24 9.31 2.68
C LEU A 7 -3.03 9.17 1.18
N GLU A 8 -2.48 8.04 0.75
CA GLU A 8 -2.62 7.64 -0.65
C GLU A 8 -4.10 7.42 -0.97
N LYS A 9 -4.46 7.66 -2.23
CA LYS A 9 -5.84 7.85 -2.72
C LYS A 9 -6.84 6.77 -2.29
N GLY A 10 -6.38 5.54 -2.03
CA GLY A 10 -7.23 4.40 -1.66
C GLY A 10 -7.75 4.41 -0.22
N ALA A 11 -6.95 4.84 0.76
CA ALA A 11 -7.37 4.85 2.17
C ALA A 11 -8.27 6.07 2.51
N VAL A 12 -8.15 7.16 1.74
CA VAL A 12 -9.02 8.35 1.80
C VAL A 12 -10.48 7.99 1.52
N GLU A 13 -10.74 7.26 0.41
CA GLU A 13 -12.11 6.99 -0.06
C GLU A 13 -12.94 6.19 0.94
N VAL A 14 -12.29 5.36 1.77
CA VAL A 14 -12.94 4.53 2.80
C VAL A 14 -13.20 5.33 4.07
N LEU A 15 -12.24 6.16 4.52
CA LEU A 15 -12.42 6.99 5.72
C LEU A 15 -13.38 8.18 5.49
N GLU A 16 -13.46 8.70 4.26
CA GLU A 16 -14.40 9.75 3.88
C GLU A 16 -15.87 9.30 3.90
N GLN A 17 -16.16 8.03 3.60
CA GLN A 17 -17.52 7.49 3.66
C GLN A 17 -18.11 7.51 5.08
N GLU A 18 -17.26 7.46 6.10
CA GLU A 18 -17.64 7.45 7.52
C GLU A 18 -17.67 8.85 8.17
N ARG A 19 -17.39 9.92 7.40
CA ARG A 19 -17.32 11.33 7.83
C ARG A 19 -18.54 11.79 8.62
N SER A 20 -19.74 11.37 8.22
CA SER A 20 -21.01 11.81 8.83
C SER A 20 -21.31 11.13 10.18
N VAL A 21 -20.74 9.94 10.42
CA VAL A 21 -21.06 9.11 11.59
C VAL A 21 -20.20 9.48 12.81
N LEU A 22 -19.04 10.12 12.59
CA LEU A 22 -17.98 10.24 13.60
C LEU A 22 -17.64 11.67 14.03
N GLY A 23 -18.22 12.71 13.41
CA GLY A 23 -17.99 14.11 13.81
C GLY A 23 -16.56 14.62 13.55
N LEU A 24 -15.80 13.93 12.70
CA LEU A 24 -14.48 14.32 12.22
C LEU A 24 -14.64 15.06 10.88
N ASP A 25 -14.03 16.24 10.77
CA ASP A 25 -13.95 16.96 9.50
C ASP A 25 -12.58 16.66 8.89
N PHE A 26 -12.57 15.90 7.79
CA PHE A 26 -11.37 15.56 7.04
C PHE A 26 -11.17 16.64 5.96
N ASP A 27 -10.23 17.55 6.17
CA ASP A 27 -10.18 18.81 5.41
C ASP A 27 -9.29 18.79 4.15
N ILE A 28 -8.36 17.83 3.96
CA ILE A 28 -7.41 17.87 2.83
C ILE A 28 -7.00 16.46 2.38
N GLN A 29 -7.16 16.12 1.09
CA GLN A 29 -6.62 14.89 0.47
C GLN A 29 -5.16 15.08 0.01
N LEU A 30 -4.34 14.02 -0.10
CA LEU A 30 -2.92 14.11 -0.51
C LEU A 30 -2.70 14.80 -1.88
N SER A 31 -3.63 14.62 -2.83
CA SER A 31 -3.52 15.29 -4.14
C SER A 31 -3.74 16.81 -4.06
N ASP A 32 -4.67 17.24 -3.19
CA ASP A 32 -4.87 18.65 -2.86
C ASP A 32 -3.75 19.18 -1.98
N PHE A 33 -3.18 18.35 -1.10
CA PHE A 33 -2.04 18.69 -0.27
C PHE A 33 -0.78 18.94 -1.11
N ASN A 34 -0.44 18.05 -2.06
CA ASN A 34 0.69 18.25 -2.96
C ASN A 34 0.51 19.50 -3.85
N ARG A 35 -0.74 19.78 -4.26
CA ARG A 35 -1.09 21.03 -4.96
C ARG A 35 -0.89 22.25 -4.05
N LEU A 36 -1.43 22.23 -2.83
CA LEU A 36 -1.29 23.30 -1.84
C LEU A 36 0.17 23.53 -1.43
N LEU A 37 0.95 22.47 -1.23
CA LEU A 37 2.39 22.54 -0.98
C LEU A 37 3.11 23.22 -2.14
N SER A 38 2.77 22.87 -3.39
CA SER A 38 3.33 23.50 -4.58
C SER A 38 2.93 24.97 -4.69
N GLU A 39 1.67 25.31 -4.42
CA GLU A 39 1.15 26.68 -4.44
C GLU A 39 1.82 27.55 -3.36
N VAL A 40 1.95 27.04 -2.13
CA VAL A 40 2.63 27.74 -1.02
C VAL A 40 4.13 27.89 -1.29
N ALA A 41 4.80 26.85 -1.81
CA ALA A 41 6.21 26.91 -2.18
C ALA A 41 6.48 27.91 -3.33
N GLN A 42 5.52 28.13 -4.22
CA GLN A 42 5.60 29.16 -5.26
C GLN A 42 5.40 30.57 -4.70
N LEU A 43 4.51 30.74 -3.71
CA LEU A 43 4.28 32.02 -3.03
C LEU A 43 5.49 32.48 -2.19
N GLU A 44 6.24 31.55 -1.60
CA GLU A 44 7.44 31.86 -0.79
C GLU A 44 8.70 32.22 -1.60
N LYS A 45 8.71 32.07 -2.93
CA LYS A 45 9.75 32.70 -3.76
C LYS A 45 9.75 34.25 -3.65
N LEU A 46 8.83 34.83 -2.87
CA LEU A 46 8.64 36.26 -2.65
C LEU A 46 8.85 36.74 -1.19
N GLY A 47 9.29 35.94 -0.21
CA GLY A 47 9.40 36.42 1.18
C GLY A 47 10.35 35.69 2.14
N THR A 48 11.04 36.45 2.98
CA THR A 48 12.07 36.02 3.96
C THR A 48 11.51 35.41 5.26
N THR A 49 12.16 34.36 5.75
CA THR A 49 11.86 33.58 6.98
C THR A 49 12.12 34.33 8.30
N PRO A 50 11.28 34.21 9.35
CA PRO A 50 11.65 34.49 10.73
C PRO A 50 11.84 33.21 11.58
N THR A 51 12.80 33.25 12.50
CA THR A 51 13.12 32.20 13.50
C THR A 51 12.37 32.44 14.82
N PHE A 52 11.90 31.37 15.47
CA PHE A 52 11.39 31.42 16.86
C PHE A 52 11.70 30.11 17.59
N GLN A 53 12.03 30.20 18.89
CA GLN A 53 12.31 29.08 19.79
C GLN A 53 11.44 29.20 21.06
N ALA A 54 10.92 28.08 21.53
CA ALA A 54 10.28 27.95 22.85
C ALA A 54 10.71 26.62 23.52
N PRO A 55 10.79 26.55 24.87
CA PRO A 55 11.47 25.47 25.59
C PRO A 55 10.62 24.19 25.73
N ARG A 56 11.30 23.03 25.80
CA ARG A 56 10.73 21.67 25.88
C ARG A 56 11.23 20.84 27.08
N PRO A 57 10.55 19.72 27.45
CA PRO A 57 10.95 18.77 28.49
C PRO A 57 11.95 17.69 28.01
N ASP A 58 12.60 17.03 28.98
CA ASP A 58 13.94 16.43 28.91
C ASP A 58 14.18 15.13 28.10
N LYS A 59 13.23 14.58 27.32
CA LYS A 59 13.47 13.26 26.68
C LYS A 59 12.87 13.09 25.27
N ILE A 60 13.30 13.93 24.34
CA ILE A 60 13.37 13.61 22.91
C ILE A 60 14.73 14.14 22.42
N PHE A 61 15.43 13.38 21.58
CA PHE A 61 16.74 13.77 21.04
C PHE A 61 16.61 15.09 20.26
N LEU A 62 17.18 16.18 20.80
CA LEU A 62 17.24 17.48 20.14
C LEU A 62 18.60 17.66 19.46
N PRO A 63 18.66 17.95 18.15
CA PRO A 63 19.87 18.47 17.53
C PRO A 63 20.16 19.84 18.15
N GLN A 64 21.38 20.05 18.64
CA GLN A 64 21.79 21.36 19.17
C GLN A 64 21.61 22.44 18.11
N GLU A 65 20.90 23.49 18.51
CA GLU A 65 20.56 24.64 17.69
C GLU A 65 21.83 25.39 17.24
N ARG A 66 22.30 25.07 16.05
CA ARG A 66 23.01 26.02 15.21
C ARG A 66 22.15 26.21 13.98
N SER A 67 21.90 27.47 13.64
CA SER A 67 21.25 27.85 12.38
C SER A 67 21.90 27.06 11.24
N LEU A 68 21.19 26.07 10.70
CA LEU A 68 21.66 25.23 9.60
C LEU A 68 21.87 26.14 8.39
N GLN A 69 23.15 26.46 8.10
CA GLN A 69 23.51 27.01 6.81
C GLN A 69 23.54 25.83 5.85
N ILE A 70 22.44 25.61 5.13
CA ILE A 70 22.30 24.54 4.13
C ILE A 70 23.41 24.75 3.09
N GLY A 71 24.46 23.94 3.20
CA GLY A 71 25.70 24.08 2.44
C GLY A 71 26.85 23.20 2.96
N ASP A 72 26.86 22.84 4.24
CA ASP A 72 27.85 21.92 4.82
C ASP A 72 27.31 20.48 4.92
N LYS A 73 28.13 19.49 4.53
CA LYS A 73 27.79 18.06 4.48
C LYS A 73 27.38 17.53 5.86
N ALA A 74 28.04 18.02 6.92
CA ALA A 74 27.73 17.62 8.30
C ALA A 74 26.31 18.03 8.73
N ASP A 75 25.80 19.14 8.21
CA ASP A 75 24.50 19.71 8.54
C ASP A 75 23.36 18.99 7.80
N LEU A 76 23.60 18.52 6.56
CA LEU A 76 22.68 17.63 5.84
C LEU A 76 22.51 16.29 6.55
N HIS A 77 23.61 15.68 7.01
CA HIS A 77 23.55 14.42 7.76
C HIS A 77 22.83 14.57 9.10
N ARG A 78 23.02 15.69 9.81
CA ARG A 78 22.29 15.96 11.07
C ARG A 78 20.80 16.14 10.85
N LEU A 79 20.40 16.81 9.76
CA LEU A 79 18.99 16.96 9.42
C LEU A 79 18.35 15.60 9.11
N VAL A 80 19.07 14.75 8.38
CA VAL A 80 18.65 13.40 8.03
C VAL A 80 18.51 12.52 9.28
N GLU A 81 19.45 12.61 10.22
CA GLU A 81 19.34 11.98 11.55
C GLU A 81 18.15 12.54 12.36
N ALA A 82 17.90 13.85 12.31
CA ALA A 82 16.79 14.49 13.01
C ALA A 82 15.41 14.10 12.47
N ILE A 83 15.31 13.73 11.19
CA ILE A 83 14.10 13.17 10.56
C ILE A 83 14.01 11.64 10.81
N GLY A 84 15.05 11.04 11.40
CA GLY A 84 15.05 9.65 11.87
C GLY A 84 15.82 8.64 10.99
N PHE A 85 16.52 9.08 9.95
CA PHE A 85 17.16 8.16 9.01
C PHE A 85 18.52 7.60 9.48
N ALA A 86 18.80 6.37 9.07
CA ALA A 86 20.13 5.80 9.10
C ALA A 86 21.01 6.45 8.00
N LYS A 87 22.27 6.74 8.34
CA LYS A 87 23.24 7.41 7.45
C LYS A 87 23.49 6.71 6.11
N ASP A 88 23.23 5.40 6.04
CA ASP A 88 23.63 4.56 4.91
C ASP A 88 22.58 4.49 3.77
N TYR A 89 21.44 5.19 3.93
CA TYR A 89 20.28 5.04 3.05
C TYR A 89 20.35 5.84 1.74
N PHE A 90 21.29 6.79 1.61
CA PHE A 90 21.37 7.70 0.46
C PHE A 90 22.77 7.84 -0.13
N PHE A 91 22.84 7.84 -1.46
CA PHE A 91 23.99 8.40 -2.17
C PHE A 91 23.97 9.94 -2.05
N GLU A 92 25.13 10.58 -1.97
CA GLU A 92 25.27 12.01 -1.63
C GLU A 92 24.45 12.97 -2.52
N ARG A 93 24.29 12.63 -3.81
CA ARG A 93 23.49 13.41 -4.77
C ARG A 93 22.00 13.32 -4.47
N ASP A 94 21.52 12.14 -4.11
CA ASP A 94 20.11 11.88 -3.81
C ASP A 94 19.76 12.44 -2.42
N LEU A 95 20.71 12.42 -1.48
CA LEU A 95 20.60 13.05 -0.17
C LEU A 95 20.35 14.56 -0.28
N SER A 96 21.12 15.25 -1.12
CA SER A 96 21.03 16.70 -1.29
C SER A 96 19.69 17.11 -1.94
N LEU A 97 19.23 16.36 -2.94
CA LEU A 97 17.92 16.57 -3.56
C LEU A 97 16.77 16.31 -2.58
N TYR A 98 16.88 15.23 -1.80
CA TYR A 98 15.89 14.88 -0.78
C TYR A 98 15.79 15.97 0.29
N VAL A 99 16.93 16.44 0.82
CA VAL A 99 16.97 17.50 1.82
C VAL A 99 16.39 18.81 1.28
N ASN A 100 16.75 19.20 0.06
CA ASN A 100 16.19 20.41 -0.54
C ASN A 100 14.66 20.32 -0.72
N SER A 101 14.17 19.16 -1.17
CA SER A 101 12.73 18.89 -1.26
C SER A 101 12.06 18.94 0.12
N PHE A 102 12.67 18.32 1.13
CA PHE A 102 12.19 18.35 2.51
C PHE A 102 12.10 19.78 3.06
N VAL A 103 13.14 20.59 2.92
CA VAL A 103 13.15 21.97 3.45
C VAL A 103 12.06 22.84 2.82
N VAL A 104 11.81 22.69 1.52
CA VAL A 104 10.71 23.38 0.83
C VAL A 104 9.36 22.92 1.38
N ASN A 105 9.16 21.61 1.51
CA ASN A 105 7.93 21.05 2.04
C ASN A 105 7.70 21.39 3.52
N LEU A 106 8.77 21.53 4.33
CA LEU A 106 8.69 21.84 5.76
C LEU A 106 8.04 23.19 6.04
N LYS A 107 8.43 24.23 5.30
CA LYS A 107 7.82 25.56 5.47
C LYS A 107 6.34 25.55 5.13
N ALA A 108 5.99 24.92 4.02
CA ALA A 108 4.61 24.80 3.58
C ALA A 108 3.77 23.94 4.55
N ALA A 109 4.34 22.84 5.07
CA ALA A 109 3.69 22.03 6.09
C ALA A 109 3.41 22.83 7.37
N LYS A 110 4.38 23.60 7.87
CA LYS A 110 4.18 24.48 9.02
C LYS A 110 3.06 25.51 8.79
N GLY A 111 3.06 26.17 7.64
CA GLY A 111 2.01 27.13 7.28
C GLY A 111 0.62 26.50 7.22
N LEU A 112 0.51 25.27 6.72
CA LEU A 112 -0.75 24.52 6.69
C LEU A 112 -1.23 24.14 8.10
N LEU A 113 -0.34 23.63 8.95
CA LEU A 113 -0.70 23.29 10.34
C LEU A 113 -1.10 24.53 11.14
N ASP A 114 -0.41 25.66 10.98
CA ASP A 114 -0.73 26.93 11.66
C ASP A 114 -2.09 27.50 11.22
N ALA A 115 -2.42 27.37 9.93
CA ALA A 115 -3.65 27.90 9.35
C ALA A 115 -4.89 27.10 9.77
N PHE A 116 -4.80 25.77 9.73
CA PHE A 116 -5.95 24.89 9.97
C PHE A 116 -6.03 24.36 11.40
N LYS A 117 -4.91 24.34 12.14
CA LYS A 117 -4.82 23.88 13.54
C LYS A 117 -5.49 22.51 13.75
N PRO A 118 -5.04 21.48 13.02
CA PRO A 118 -5.66 20.16 13.14
C PRO A 118 -5.46 19.58 14.54
N ALA A 119 -6.43 18.79 14.99
CA ALA A 119 -6.35 18.05 16.25
C ALA A 119 -5.41 16.84 16.17
N ALA A 120 -5.15 16.34 14.95
CA ALA A 120 -4.23 15.24 14.68
C ALA A 120 -3.80 15.22 13.20
N VAL A 121 -2.69 14.54 12.93
CA VAL A 121 -2.26 14.15 11.58
C VAL A 121 -2.34 12.64 11.45
N VAL A 122 -2.97 12.14 10.38
CA VAL A 122 -3.03 10.73 10.02
C VAL A 122 -2.33 10.57 8.66
N PHE A 123 -1.44 9.59 8.51
CA PHE A 123 -0.73 9.36 7.25
C PHE A 123 -0.50 7.89 6.95
N ASP A 124 -0.43 7.50 5.67
CA ASP A 124 0.06 6.17 5.29
C ASP A 124 1.58 6.14 5.39
N ILE A 125 2.13 5.08 6.00
CA ILE A 125 3.57 4.91 6.16
C ILE A 125 4.24 4.73 4.79
N GLU A 126 4.60 5.87 4.20
CA GLU A 126 5.23 5.96 2.90
C GLU A 126 6.39 6.95 2.90
N TYR A 127 7.30 6.73 1.97
CA TYR A 127 8.56 7.45 1.93
C TYR A 127 8.57 8.61 0.94
N ILE A 128 7.89 9.71 1.30
CA ILE A 128 7.83 10.92 0.47
C ILE A 128 8.24 12.14 1.30
N PRO A 129 9.16 13.02 0.82
CA PRO A 129 9.61 14.21 1.55
C PRO A 129 8.48 15.07 2.13
N ALA A 130 7.33 15.14 1.44
CA ALA A 130 6.14 15.86 1.89
C ALA A 130 5.58 15.29 3.22
N ILE A 131 5.47 13.96 3.33
CA ILE A 131 4.98 13.27 4.53
C ILE A 131 5.97 13.47 5.69
N SER A 132 7.27 13.29 5.44
CA SER A 132 8.30 13.53 6.46
C SER A 132 8.27 14.96 7.00
N SER A 133 8.04 15.93 6.12
CA SER A 133 8.02 17.36 6.47
C SER A 133 6.85 17.72 7.38
N ILE A 134 5.65 17.20 7.09
CA ILE A 134 4.48 17.47 7.93
C ILE A 134 4.53 16.72 9.26
N ILE A 135 5.08 15.51 9.30
CA ILE A 135 5.32 14.80 10.56
C ILE A 135 6.27 15.61 11.44
N PHE A 136 7.37 16.12 10.86
CA PHE A 136 8.31 16.96 11.59
C PHE A 136 7.63 18.23 12.11
N SER A 137 6.88 18.96 11.28
CA SER A 137 6.18 20.17 11.72
C SER A 137 5.07 19.90 12.76
N ALA A 138 4.33 18.79 12.63
CA ALA A 138 3.31 18.40 13.60
C ALA A 138 3.94 18.09 14.96
N ASN A 139 5.07 17.38 14.96
CA ASN A 139 5.88 17.16 16.15
C ASN A 139 6.38 18.47 16.77
N GLU A 140 6.80 19.46 15.98
CA GLU A 140 7.19 20.79 16.48
C GLU A 140 6.05 21.49 17.24
N GLN A 141 4.82 21.32 16.76
CA GLN A 141 3.60 21.95 17.28
C GLN A 141 2.84 21.10 18.30
N SER A 142 3.36 19.93 18.68
CA SER A 142 2.69 18.98 19.60
C SER A 142 1.30 18.54 19.11
N ILE A 143 1.16 18.38 17.79
CA ILE A 143 -0.04 17.80 17.17
C ILE A 143 0.15 16.28 17.12
N PRO A 144 -0.77 15.48 17.70
CA PRO A 144 -0.69 14.01 17.67
C PRO A 144 -0.62 13.44 16.26
N ILE A 145 0.20 12.41 16.08
CA ILE A 145 0.49 11.79 14.80
C ILE A 145 0.13 10.30 14.81
N PHE A 146 -0.69 9.89 13.85
CA PHE A 146 -1.14 8.51 13.65
C PHE A 146 -0.63 7.98 12.30
N SER A 147 -0.04 6.79 12.32
CA SER A 147 0.44 6.11 11.12
C SER A 147 -0.47 4.94 10.75
N LEU A 148 -0.98 4.98 9.53
CA LEU A 148 -1.58 3.84 8.82
C LEU A 148 -0.50 3.06 8.06
N GLN A 149 -0.82 1.84 7.68
CA GLN A 149 0.09 0.96 6.94
C GLN A 149 -0.26 0.98 5.44
N HIS A 150 0.77 0.99 4.59
CA HIS A 150 0.62 0.92 3.13
C HIS A 150 -0.14 -0.33 2.66
N ALA A 151 0.17 -1.51 3.23
CA ALA A 151 -0.46 -2.76 2.84
C ALA A 151 -0.30 -3.84 3.93
N ILE A 152 -1.19 -4.82 3.88
CA ILE A 152 -1.10 -6.01 4.72
C ILE A 152 0.15 -6.83 4.35
N GLY A 153 0.85 -7.36 5.36
CA GLY A 153 2.01 -8.24 5.14
C GLY A 153 3.30 -7.53 4.75
N TYR A 154 3.29 -6.21 4.56
CA TYR A 154 4.45 -5.38 4.19
C TYR A 154 5.44 -5.11 5.36
N GLY A 155 5.29 -5.80 6.49
CA GLY A 155 6.06 -5.57 7.73
C GLY A 155 7.58 -5.44 7.54
N PRO A 156 8.27 -6.35 6.83
CA PRO A 156 9.71 -6.28 6.66
C PRO A 156 10.20 -5.03 5.91
N GLU A 157 9.40 -4.46 5.00
CA GLU A 157 9.73 -3.17 4.38
C GLU A 157 9.65 -2.02 5.40
N TYR A 158 8.69 -2.06 6.32
CA TYR A 158 8.60 -1.06 7.39
C TYR A 158 9.81 -1.06 8.32
N SER A 159 10.51 -2.19 8.48
CA SER A 159 11.73 -2.24 9.31
C SER A 159 12.86 -1.31 8.81
N ARG A 160 12.76 -0.81 7.58
CA ARG A 160 13.68 0.17 7.00
C ARG A 160 13.28 1.62 7.26
N LEU A 161 12.06 1.86 7.73
CA LEU A 161 11.50 3.18 7.94
C LEU A 161 11.70 3.64 9.39
N PRO A 162 11.89 4.95 9.62
CA PRO A 162 12.02 5.48 10.97
C PRO A 162 10.69 5.42 11.72
N VAL A 163 10.78 5.25 13.05
CA VAL A 163 9.64 5.36 13.95
C VAL A 163 9.43 6.83 14.28
N VAL A 164 8.42 7.46 13.65
CA VAL A 164 8.17 8.92 13.70
C VAL A 164 6.76 9.34 14.16
N ALA A 165 5.79 8.42 14.23
CA ALA A 165 4.44 8.67 14.72
C ALA A 165 4.28 8.35 16.22
N ASP A 166 3.28 8.97 16.87
CA ASP A 166 2.91 8.69 18.27
C ASP A 166 2.16 7.35 18.39
N TYR A 167 1.33 7.04 17.39
CA TYR A 167 0.51 5.84 17.32
C TYR A 167 0.60 5.19 15.93
N TYR A 168 0.58 3.85 15.90
CA TYR A 168 0.63 3.05 14.70
C TYR A 168 -0.54 2.09 14.66
N PHE A 169 -1.31 2.12 13.58
CA PHE A 169 -2.32 1.11 13.31
C PHE A 169 -1.65 -0.14 12.74
N ALA A 170 -1.89 -1.28 13.37
CA ALA A 170 -1.41 -2.57 12.91
C ALA A 170 -2.53 -3.39 12.27
N TYR A 171 -2.29 -3.86 11.04
CA TYR A 171 -3.29 -4.61 10.27
C TYR A 171 -3.28 -6.11 10.55
N SER A 172 -2.16 -6.63 11.07
CA SER A 172 -1.98 -8.05 11.39
C SER A 172 -1.07 -8.25 12.59
N LYS A 173 -1.01 -9.48 13.10
CA LYS A 173 -0.07 -9.86 14.16
C LYS A 173 1.38 -9.66 13.71
N ASN A 174 1.71 -10.05 12.48
CA ASN A 174 3.03 -9.80 11.90
C ASN A 174 3.38 -8.30 11.88
N ASN A 175 2.41 -7.43 11.61
CA ASN A 175 2.64 -5.99 11.67
C ASN A 175 2.91 -5.51 13.10
N CYS A 176 2.16 -5.99 14.11
CA CYS A 176 2.44 -5.70 15.52
C CYS A 176 3.85 -6.14 15.92
N ASP A 177 4.23 -7.37 15.57
CA ASP A 177 5.55 -7.93 15.90
C ASP A 177 6.68 -7.14 15.23
N THR A 178 6.45 -6.66 14.00
CA THR A 178 7.42 -5.85 13.27
C THR A 178 7.59 -4.47 13.91
N LEU A 179 6.50 -3.76 14.20
CA LEU A 179 6.56 -2.45 14.87
C LEU A 179 7.23 -2.55 16.25
N SER A 180 6.93 -3.62 17.00
CA SER A 180 7.57 -3.87 18.29
C SER A 180 9.09 -4.06 18.15
N LYS A 181 9.54 -4.79 17.11
CA LYS A 181 10.98 -4.96 16.82
C LYS A 181 11.66 -3.67 16.36
N MET A 182 10.91 -2.74 15.76
CA MET A 182 11.39 -1.40 15.41
C MET A 182 11.51 -0.48 16.64
N GLY A 183 11.06 -0.92 17.82
CA GLY A 183 11.12 -0.15 19.07
C GLY A 183 9.88 0.70 19.35
N VAL A 184 8.79 0.51 18.60
CA VAL A 184 7.51 1.13 18.92
C VAL A 184 6.98 0.55 20.23
N SER A 185 6.54 1.43 21.15
CA SER A 185 5.94 0.98 22.42
C SER A 185 4.64 0.22 22.17
N GLU A 186 4.39 -0.86 22.92
CA GLU A 186 3.15 -1.64 22.81
C GLU A 186 1.90 -0.77 22.98
N ASN A 187 1.93 0.24 23.85
CA ASN A 187 0.82 1.17 24.07
C ASN A 187 0.56 2.12 22.87
N SER A 188 1.53 2.24 21.97
CA SER A 188 1.44 3.01 20.74
C SER A 188 1.03 2.16 19.53
N ILE A 189 0.90 0.83 19.69
CA ILE A 189 0.49 -0.08 18.61
C ILE A 189 -1.00 -0.41 18.75
N LEU A 190 -1.80 0.07 17.80
CA LEU A 190 -3.24 -0.08 17.77
C LEU A 190 -3.63 -1.20 16.80
N PHE A 191 -3.89 -2.39 17.33
CA PHE A 191 -4.25 -3.55 16.50
C PHE A 191 -5.70 -3.44 15.99
N THR A 192 -5.84 -3.04 14.73
CA THR A 192 -7.12 -2.61 14.15
C THR A 192 -7.58 -3.44 12.97
N GLY A 193 -6.65 -4.04 12.20
CA GLY A 193 -6.97 -4.62 10.89
C GLY A 193 -6.88 -3.55 9.79
N ALA A 194 -6.83 -3.97 8.54
CA ALA A 194 -6.69 -3.04 7.42
C ALA A 194 -8.04 -2.33 7.12
N PRO A 195 -8.06 -1.00 6.90
CA PRO A 195 -9.28 -0.22 6.72
C PRO A 195 -10.09 -0.63 5.48
N GLU A 196 -9.41 -1.08 4.43
CA GLU A 196 -10.03 -1.54 3.18
C GLU A 196 -10.79 -2.87 3.32
N LYS A 197 -10.67 -3.54 4.47
CA LYS A 197 -11.36 -4.80 4.76
C LYS A 197 -12.75 -4.53 5.32
N GLY A 198 -13.75 -4.73 4.47
CA GLY A 198 -15.16 -4.71 4.86
C GLY A 198 -16.06 -4.83 3.63
N GLY A 199 -16.61 -6.02 3.36
CA GLY A 199 -17.62 -6.14 2.29
C GLY A 199 -17.92 -7.53 1.76
N TYR A 200 -17.06 -8.52 1.99
CA TYR A 200 -17.31 -9.90 1.55
C TYR A 200 -17.57 -10.81 2.74
N GLU A 201 -18.76 -10.65 3.32
CA GLU A 201 -19.30 -11.54 4.35
C GLU A 201 -19.59 -12.92 3.71
N ASP A 202 -19.07 -13.97 4.31
CA ASP A 202 -19.39 -15.38 4.05
C ASP A 202 -19.09 -15.95 2.64
N ILE A 203 -17.92 -16.56 2.52
CA ILE A 203 -17.56 -17.52 1.45
C ILE A 203 -18.62 -18.64 1.33
N GLU A 204 -19.35 -18.97 2.40
CA GLU A 204 -20.37 -20.03 2.40
C GLU A 204 -21.73 -19.60 1.79
N ASN A 205 -22.05 -18.30 1.73
CA ASN A 205 -23.24 -17.76 1.03
C ASN A 205 -22.92 -17.25 -0.41
N SER A 206 -21.67 -17.42 -0.84
CA SER A 206 -21.03 -16.70 -1.95
C SER A 206 -21.42 -17.12 -3.37
N SER A 207 -22.13 -18.25 -3.58
CA SER A 207 -22.37 -18.75 -4.94
C SER A 207 -23.23 -17.80 -5.77
N SER A 208 -24.23 -17.16 -5.14
CA SER A 208 -25.08 -16.16 -5.79
C SER A 208 -24.31 -14.88 -6.13
N LEU A 209 -23.46 -14.41 -5.21
CA LEU A 209 -22.61 -13.24 -5.38
C LEU A 209 -21.55 -13.49 -6.46
N ARG A 210 -20.83 -14.60 -6.41
CA ARG A 210 -19.87 -15.04 -7.44
C ARG A 210 -20.53 -15.08 -8.82
N ASN A 211 -21.72 -15.67 -8.93
CA ASN A 211 -22.46 -15.72 -10.19
C ASN A 211 -22.87 -14.33 -10.68
N SER A 212 -23.31 -13.44 -9.78
CA SER A 212 -23.64 -12.05 -10.10
C SER A 212 -22.42 -11.28 -10.61
N ILE A 213 -21.28 -11.40 -9.93
CA ILE A 213 -20.01 -10.78 -10.32
C ILE A 213 -19.58 -11.31 -11.69
N ARG A 214 -19.53 -12.64 -11.86
CA ARG A 214 -19.16 -13.28 -13.13
C ARG A 214 -20.05 -12.83 -14.28
N LYS A 215 -21.37 -12.73 -14.06
CA LYS A 215 -22.32 -12.20 -15.05
C LYS A 215 -22.02 -10.75 -15.41
N SER A 216 -21.72 -9.89 -14.42
CA SER A 216 -21.38 -8.48 -14.66
C SER A 216 -20.08 -8.30 -15.46
N LEU A 217 -19.14 -9.25 -15.34
CA LEU A 217 -17.89 -9.29 -16.08
C LEU A 217 -18.00 -10.00 -17.45
N GLY A 218 -19.19 -10.49 -17.83
CA GLY A 218 -19.41 -11.21 -19.09
C GLY A 218 -18.86 -12.64 -19.09
N ILE A 219 -18.62 -13.22 -17.92
CA ILE A 219 -18.05 -14.56 -17.76
C ILE A 219 -19.19 -15.59 -17.81
N ASN A 220 -19.04 -16.61 -18.66
CA ASN A 220 -20.01 -17.72 -18.68
C ASN A 220 -19.84 -18.61 -17.45
N GLY A 221 -20.95 -19.21 -16.98
CA GLY A 221 -20.95 -20.05 -15.78
C GLY A 221 -19.99 -21.25 -15.81
N ASN A 222 -19.66 -21.76 -17.00
CA ASN A 222 -18.79 -22.92 -17.19
C ASN A 222 -17.31 -22.57 -17.51
N ASP A 223 -16.99 -21.28 -17.75
CA ASP A 223 -15.62 -20.89 -18.08
C ASP A 223 -14.73 -20.98 -16.84
N LYS A 224 -13.48 -21.45 -16.96
CA LYS A 224 -12.47 -21.29 -15.91
C LYS A 224 -11.88 -19.89 -15.98
N VAL A 225 -11.71 -19.23 -14.85
CA VAL A 225 -11.28 -17.83 -14.76
C VAL A 225 -9.89 -17.73 -14.15
N ILE A 226 -8.95 -17.14 -14.87
CA ILE A 226 -7.63 -16.76 -14.36
C ILE A 226 -7.64 -15.26 -14.13
N LEU A 227 -7.31 -14.82 -12.90
CA LEU A 227 -6.96 -13.43 -12.64
C LEU A 227 -5.44 -13.27 -12.72
N LEU A 228 -5.00 -12.29 -13.50
CA LEU A 228 -3.61 -11.87 -13.62
C LEU A 228 -3.40 -10.56 -12.87
N GLY A 229 -2.49 -10.54 -11.89
CA GLY A 229 -2.05 -9.32 -11.20
C GLY A 229 -0.75 -8.80 -11.78
N LEU A 230 -0.78 -7.60 -12.37
CA LEU A 230 0.39 -6.97 -13.01
C LEU A 230 1.17 -6.09 -12.01
N LYS A 231 2.47 -5.93 -12.26
CA LYS A 231 3.33 -4.95 -11.56
C LYS A 231 3.02 -3.52 -12.00
N SER A 232 3.41 -2.55 -11.16
CA SER A 232 3.41 -1.13 -11.50
C SER A 232 4.27 -0.85 -12.74
N CYS A 233 3.87 0.14 -13.53
CA CYS A 233 4.60 0.61 -14.71
C CYS A 233 4.91 2.11 -14.62
N GLU A 234 4.96 2.72 -13.42
CA GLU A 234 5.28 4.14 -13.25
C GLU A 234 6.76 4.49 -13.50
N GLU A 235 6.98 5.78 -13.83
CA GLU A 235 8.07 6.34 -14.66
C GLU A 235 9.53 6.14 -14.18
N THR A 236 9.78 5.53 -13.03
CA THR A 236 11.14 5.34 -12.49
C THR A 236 11.60 3.88 -12.42
N GLU A 237 10.71 2.90 -12.64
CA GLU A 237 11.01 1.45 -12.58
C GLU A 237 10.76 0.73 -13.93
N LEU A 238 10.78 1.51 -15.01
CA LEU A 238 9.98 1.30 -16.22
C LEU A 238 10.25 0.06 -17.08
N GLU A 239 11.49 -0.32 -17.37
CA GLU A 239 11.70 -1.23 -18.51
C GLU A 239 11.52 -2.70 -18.12
N PHE A 240 12.10 -3.10 -16.99
CA PHE A 240 12.12 -4.49 -16.57
C PHE A 240 10.74 -4.95 -16.05
N GLN A 241 10.00 -4.11 -15.32
CA GLN A 241 8.65 -4.44 -14.81
C GLN A 241 7.62 -4.51 -15.94
N LEU A 242 7.69 -3.58 -16.90
CA LEU A 242 6.87 -3.64 -18.10
C LEU A 242 7.18 -4.89 -18.93
N GLN A 243 8.46 -5.22 -19.12
CA GLN A 243 8.87 -6.42 -19.84
C GLN A 243 8.30 -7.70 -19.20
N ASP A 244 8.31 -7.80 -17.88
CA ASP A 244 7.72 -8.92 -17.15
C ASP A 244 6.21 -9.01 -17.34
N ASN A 245 5.51 -7.88 -17.24
CA ASN A 245 4.08 -7.82 -17.52
C ASN A 245 3.78 -8.28 -18.95
N VAL A 246 4.57 -7.81 -19.93
CA VAL A 246 4.45 -8.22 -21.34
C VAL A 246 4.72 -9.73 -21.49
N GLU A 247 5.78 -10.26 -20.89
CA GLU A 247 6.14 -11.68 -20.97
C GLU A 247 5.04 -12.57 -20.37
N LEU A 248 4.48 -12.18 -19.22
CA LEU A 248 3.36 -12.90 -18.61
C LEU A 248 2.13 -12.90 -19.53
N LEU A 249 1.74 -11.73 -20.04
CA LEU A 249 0.57 -11.62 -20.91
C LEU A 249 0.76 -12.37 -22.24
N GLN A 250 1.94 -12.28 -22.87
CA GLN A 250 2.28 -13.02 -24.08
C GLN A 250 2.25 -14.53 -23.84
N THR A 251 2.82 -14.99 -22.72
CA THR A 251 2.81 -16.41 -22.39
C THR A 251 1.39 -16.92 -22.15
N VAL A 252 0.52 -16.14 -21.49
CA VAL A 252 -0.90 -16.49 -21.34
C VAL A 252 -1.60 -16.50 -22.69
N ALA A 253 -1.41 -15.47 -23.51
CA ALA A 253 -1.95 -15.39 -24.86
C ALA A 253 -1.58 -16.64 -25.68
N GLU A 254 -0.30 -17.00 -25.75
CA GLU A 254 0.17 -18.17 -26.50
C GLU A 254 -0.36 -19.51 -25.97
N ILE A 255 -0.46 -19.66 -24.65
CA ILE A 255 -0.89 -20.94 -24.05
C ILE A 255 -2.40 -21.12 -24.20
N PHE A 256 -3.18 -20.03 -24.09
CA PHE A 256 -4.64 -20.07 -24.00
C PHE A 256 -5.38 -19.58 -25.27
N CYS A 257 -4.69 -19.10 -26.32
CA CYS A 257 -5.28 -18.46 -27.50
C CYS A 257 -6.40 -19.24 -28.22
N ASP A 258 -6.39 -20.57 -28.14
CA ASP A 258 -7.32 -21.44 -28.87
C ASP A 258 -8.10 -22.41 -27.96
N ILE A 259 -8.20 -22.08 -26.67
CA ILE A 259 -8.89 -22.95 -25.70
C ILE A 259 -10.25 -22.37 -25.33
N SER A 260 -11.31 -23.07 -25.74
CA SER A 260 -12.65 -22.79 -25.28
C SER A 260 -12.81 -23.08 -23.78
N GLY A 261 -13.62 -22.29 -23.08
CA GLY A 261 -13.93 -22.52 -21.67
C GLY A 261 -12.93 -21.90 -20.69
N TRP A 262 -12.10 -20.97 -21.15
CA TRP A 262 -11.26 -20.12 -20.29
C TRP A 262 -11.58 -18.64 -20.47
N PHE A 263 -11.41 -17.88 -19.40
CA PHE A 263 -11.58 -16.44 -19.34
C PHE A 263 -10.42 -15.83 -18.55
N VAL A 264 -9.78 -14.79 -19.11
CA VAL A 264 -8.65 -14.11 -18.48
C VAL A 264 -9.07 -12.73 -17.98
N LEU A 265 -8.99 -12.50 -16.67
CA LEU A 265 -9.10 -11.17 -16.09
C LEU A 265 -7.69 -10.61 -15.90
N VAL A 266 -7.47 -9.37 -16.30
CA VAL A 266 -6.18 -8.70 -16.14
C VAL A 266 -6.34 -7.46 -15.28
N ARG A 267 -5.65 -7.43 -14.14
CA ARG A 267 -5.66 -6.32 -13.18
C ARG A 267 -4.33 -5.59 -13.24
N ARG A 268 -4.36 -4.34 -13.75
CA ARG A 268 -3.22 -3.40 -13.68
C ARG A 268 -2.92 -2.99 -12.24
N HIS A 269 -1.74 -2.47 -11.97
CA HIS A 269 -1.43 -1.91 -10.66
C HIS A 269 -2.28 -0.65 -10.41
N PRO A 270 -2.74 -0.36 -9.17
CA PRO A 270 -3.55 0.84 -8.89
C PRO A 270 -2.86 2.17 -9.23
N ARG A 271 -1.52 2.21 -9.20
CA ARG A 271 -0.71 3.38 -9.58
C ARG A 271 -0.63 3.60 -11.09
N ASP A 272 -0.97 2.61 -11.91
CA ASP A 272 -0.90 2.75 -13.35
C ASP A 272 -1.95 3.76 -13.83
N LYS A 273 -1.50 4.87 -14.43
CA LYS A 273 -2.40 5.81 -15.10
C LYS A 273 -3.03 5.10 -16.30
N SER A 274 -4.34 5.28 -16.50
CA SER A 274 -5.08 4.67 -17.63
C SER A 274 -4.44 4.92 -19.01
N THR A 275 -3.61 5.95 -19.13
CA THR A 275 -2.94 6.39 -20.36
C THR A 275 -1.50 5.90 -20.53
N THR A 276 -0.86 5.30 -19.52
CA THR A 276 0.60 5.03 -19.59
C THR A 276 0.99 3.80 -20.39
N ASN A 277 0.06 2.88 -20.72
CA ASN A 277 0.38 1.73 -21.60
C ASN A 277 -0.85 1.16 -22.33
N PRO A 278 -1.33 1.82 -23.39
CA PRO A 278 -2.45 1.33 -24.21
C PRO A 278 -2.13 0.04 -25.01
N ASP A 279 -0.87 -0.42 -25.02
CA ASP A 279 -0.44 -1.54 -25.87
C ASP A 279 -0.53 -2.92 -25.22
N LEU A 280 -0.75 -3.02 -23.90
CA LEU A 280 -0.87 -4.33 -23.24
C LEU A 280 -2.13 -5.10 -23.65
N GLU A 281 -3.22 -4.39 -23.97
CA GLU A 281 -4.46 -4.99 -24.45
C GLU A 281 -4.28 -5.64 -25.82
N LYS A 282 -3.46 -5.01 -26.69
CA LYS A 282 -3.19 -5.47 -28.06
C LYS A 282 -2.55 -6.85 -28.13
N ILE A 283 -1.93 -7.32 -27.04
CA ILE A 283 -1.37 -8.66 -26.94
C ILE A 283 -2.44 -9.73 -27.19
N PHE A 284 -3.70 -9.44 -26.85
CA PHE A 284 -4.82 -10.37 -27.03
C PHE A 284 -5.64 -10.13 -28.30
N ASP A 285 -5.32 -9.10 -29.10
CA ASP A 285 -6.07 -8.76 -30.30
C ASP A 285 -6.02 -9.90 -31.33
N GLY A 286 -7.20 -10.29 -31.84
CA GLY A 286 -7.31 -11.35 -32.84
C GLY A 286 -7.14 -12.78 -32.31
N LEU A 287 -6.96 -12.97 -31.01
CA LEU A 287 -6.93 -14.31 -30.39
C LEU A 287 -8.35 -14.82 -30.11
N ASN A 288 -8.54 -16.13 -30.18
CA ASN A 288 -9.78 -16.79 -29.77
C ASN A 288 -9.79 -17.06 -28.24
N LEU A 289 -9.48 -16.02 -27.46
CA LEU A 289 -9.40 -16.04 -26.01
C LEU A 289 -10.28 -14.94 -25.44
N LYS A 290 -11.18 -15.28 -24.51
CA LYS A 290 -11.97 -14.29 -23.78
C LYS A 290 -11.09 -13.63 -22.73
N PHE A 291 -10.99 -12.31 -22.76
CA PHE A 291 -10.24 -11.57 -21.76
C PHE A 291 -10.95 -10.25 -21.40
N ASN A 292 -10.60 -9.69 -20.25
CA ASN A 292 -11.05 -8.38 -19.81
C ASN A 292 -10.00 -7.70 -18.91
N PHE A 293 -9.61 -6.47 -19.25
CA PHE A 293 -8.83 -5.62 -18.34
C PHE A 293 -9.78 -4.96 -17.35
N VAL A 294 -9.67 -5.36 -16.08
CA VAL A 294 -10.64 -5.00 -15.07
C VAL A 294 -10.38 -3.62 -14.46
N ASN A 295 -11.45 -2.96 -14.03
CA ASN A 295 -11.38 -1.59 -13.50
C ASN A 295 -10.55 -1.52 -12.21
N VAL A 296 -9.60 -0.58 -12.18
CA VAL A 296 -8.71 -0.41 -11.05
C VAL A 296 -9.34 0.18 -9.79
N ARG A 297 -10.58 0.67 -9.88
CA ARG A 297 -11.30 1.26 -8.74
C ARG A 297 -12.03 0.25 -7.88
N HIS A 298 -12.29 -0.96 -8.38
CA HIS A 298 -12.88 -2.00 -7.55
C HIS A 298 -11.79 -2.71 -6.73
N SER A 299 -12.14 -3.12 -5.50
CA SER A 299 -11.31 -4.00 -4.67
C SER A 299 -10.90 -5.25 -5.46
N ILE A 300 -9.65 -5.68 -5.31
CA ILE A 300 -9.15 -6.89 -5.97
C ILE A 300 -9.93 -8.13 -5.54
N GLU A 301 -10.44 -8.15 -4.31
CA GLU A 301 -11.29 -9.21 -3.77
C GLU A 301 -12.49 -9.48 -4.67
N HIS A 302 -13.09 -8.42 -5.25
CA HIS A 302 -14.21 -8.55 -6.19
C HIS A 302 -13.87 -9.50 -7.35
N TYR A 303 -12.66 -9.36 -7.90
CA TYR A 303 -12.19 -10.16 -9.02
C TYR A 303 -11.70 -11.53 -8.56
N LEU A 304 -11.09 -11.63 -7.38
CA LEU A 304 -10.70 -12.90 -6.77
C LEU A 304 -11.93 -13.79 -6.53
N PHE A 305 -13.03 -13.25 -6.01
CA PHE A 305 -14.29 -13.98 -5.82
C PHE A 305 -14.88 -14.54 -7.13
N ALA A 306 -14.61 -13.90 -8.28
CA ALA A 306 -15.04 -14.39 -9.59
C ALA A 306 -14.11 -15.46 -10.18
N SER A 307 -12.89 -15.59 -9.63
CA SER A 307 -11.78 -16.32 -10.22
C SER A 307 -11.66 -17.75 -9.71
N ASP A 308 -11.10 -18.61 -10.56
CA ASP A 308 -10.75 -20.00 -10.22
C ASP A 308 -9.25 -20.12 -9.90
N TYR A 309 -8.43 -19.23 -10.47
CA TYR A 309 -6.99 -19.15 -10.25
C TYR A 309 -6.53 -17.70 -10.16
N PHE A 310 -5.49 -17.45 -9.36
CA PHE A 310 -4.79 -16.17 -9.32
C PHE A 310 -3.31 -16.37 -9.63
N VAL A 311 -2.81 -15.64 -10.62
CA VAL A 311 -1.39 -15.60 -10.99
C VAL A 311 -0.94 -14.16 -10.90
N GLN A 312 0.09 -13.90 -10.12
CA GLN A 312 0.62 -12.56 -9.97
C GLN A 312 2.11 -12.57 -9.71
N PHE A 313 2.75 -11.41 -9.82
CA PHE A 313 4.03 -11.20 -9.15
C PHE A 313 3.83 -11.08 -7.64
N LEU A 314 4.79 -11.57 -6.85
CA LEU A 314 4.66 -11.62 -5.39
C LEU A 314 4.29 -10.23 -4.82
N SER A 315 3.13 -10.14 -4.19
CA SER A 315 2.61 -8.88 -3.62
C SER A 315 1.65 -9.13 -2.45
N GLY A 316 1.24 -8.03 -1.78
CA GLY A 316 0.20 -8.02 -0.75
C GLY A 316 -1.03 -8.84 -1.13
N ALA A 317 -1.49 -8.73 -2.39
CA ALA A 317 -2.65 -9.43 -2.98
C ALA A 317 -2.69 -10.96 -2.76
N THR A 318 -1.55 -11.56 -2.40
CA THR A 318 -1.47 -12.96 -1.96
C THR A 318 -2.35 -13.21 -0.75
N ILE A 319 -2.40 -12.28 0.21
CA ILE A 319 -3.19 -12.39 1.42
C ILE A 319 -4.68 -12.33 1.08
N GLU A 320 -5.09 -11.39 0.23
CA GLU A 320 -6.47 -11.27 -0.26
C GLU A 320 -6.92 -12.53 -1.01
N ALA A 321 -6.05 -13.11 -1.82
CA ALA A 321 -6.35 -14.35 -2.52
C ALA A 321 -6.49 -15.54 -1.56
N MET A 322 -5.65 -15.58 -0.52
CA MET A 322 -5.82 -16.55 0.57
C MET A 322 -7.13 -16.31 1.28
N GLU A 323 -7.55 -15.08 1.58
CA GLU A 323 -8.86 -14.83 2.20
C GLU A 323 -10.03 -15.29 1.34
N CYS A 324 -9.95 -15.09 0.02
CA CYS A 324 -10.97 -15.51 -0.94
C CYS A 324 -10.95 -17.02 -1.26
N ASP A 325 -10.04 -17.79 -0.66
CA ASP A 325 -9.84 -19.22 -0.92
C ASP A 325 -9.51 -19.53 -2.40
N VAL A 326 -8.74 -18.65 -3.04
CA VAL A 326 -8.37 -18.77 -4.45
C VAL A 326 -6.98 -19.42 -4.59
N PRO A 327 -6.85 -20.53 -5.33
CA PRO A 327 -5.55 -21.09 -5.68
C PRO A 327 -4.65 -20.04 -6.32
N THR A 328 -3.51 -19.78 -5.67
CA THR A 328 -2.61 -18.69 -6.04
C THR A 328 -1.23 -19.19 -6.46
N CYS A 329 -0.70 -18.60 -7.53
CA CYS A 329 0.71 -18.69 -7.88
C CYS A 329 1.34 -17.29 -7.85
N ALA A 330 2.38 -17.15 -7.03
CA ALA A 330 3.20 -15.96 -6.93
C ALA A 330 4.49 -16.15 -7.74
N ILE A 331 4.71 -15.28 -8.71
CA ILE A 331 5.94 -15.19 -9.49
C ILE A 331 6.91 -14.35 -8.67
N ASN A 332 7.92 -15.02 -8.14
CA ASN A 332 9.04 -14.39 -7.48
C ASN A 332 9.93 -13.72 -8.53
N ARG A 333 10.23 -12.46 -8.28
CA ARG A 333 11.27 -11.72 -8.99
C ARG A 333 12.03 -10.97 -7.92
N ASP A 334 13.35 -11.09 -7.93
CA ASP A 334 14.21 -10.29 -7.06
C ASP A 334 14.19 -8.82 -7.52
N ASP A 335 13.20 -8.08 -7.05
CA ASP A 335 13.05 -6.63 -7.24
C ASP A 335 13.46 -5.83 -6.00
N GLY A 336 14.08 -6.49 -5.02
CA GLY A 336 14.52 -5.88 -3.76
C GLY A 336 13.43 -5.63 -2.73
N VAL A 337 12.16 -5.93 -3.04
CA VAL A 337 11.03 -5.87 -2.10
C VAL A 337 11.04 -7.09 -1.19
N ARG A 338 11.02 -6.85 0.12
CA ARG A 338 11.09 -7.86 1.18
C ARG A 338 9.71 -8.18 1.70
N PHE A 339 9.18 -9.29 1.24
CA PHE A 339 8.05 -9.94 1.90
C PHE A 339 8.53 -10.83 3.05
N PRO A 340 7.69 -11.10 4.05
CA PRO A 340 7.94 -12.17 5.00
C PRO A 340 8.16 -13.49 4.27
N ASP A 341 8.86 -14.45 4.89
CA ASP A 341 8.95 -15.80 4.35
C ASP A 341 7.58 -16.48 4.44
N TRP A 342 6.73 -16.19 3.47
CA TRP A 342 5.42 -16.79 3.28
C TRP A 342 5.53 -18.23 2.77
N GLY A 343 6.67 -18.60 2.16
CA GLY A 343 6.94 -19.95 1.69
C GLY A 343 6.83 -20.99 2.81
N LYS A 344 7.18 -20.63 4.05
CA LYS A 344 7.10 -21.51 5.23
C LYS A 344 5.68 -22.05 5.51
N TYR A 345 4.62 -21.41 5.03
CA TYR A 345 3.25 -21.90 5.22
C TYR A 345 2.80 -22.88 4.15
N ASN A 346 3.47 -22.95 3.00
CA ASN A 346 3.05 -23.77 1.85
C ASN A 346 1.58 -23.51 1.45
N THR A 347 1.15 -22.24 1.46
CA THR A 347 -0.23 -21.82 1.17
C THR A 347 -0.46 -21.38 -0.26
N PHE A 348 0.58 -21.21 -1.05
CA PHE A 348 0.49 -20.89 -2.47
C PHE A 348 1.75 -21.40 -3.16
N ARG A 349 1.73 -21.45 -4.49
CA ARG A 349 2.90 -21.85 -5.26
C ARG A 349 3.76 -20.62 -5.54
N THR A 350 5.03 -20.68 -5.17
CA THR A 350 6.02 -19.70 -5.63
C THR A 350 6.79 -20.28 -6.81
N ILE A 351 6.94 -19.50 -7.87
CA ILE A 351 7.76 -19.84 -9.04
C ILE A 351 8.69 -18.68 -9.39
N GLU A 352 9.80 -18.95 -10.04
CA GLU A 352 10.65 -17.92 -10.64
C GLU A 352 10.11 -17.49 -12.01
N VAL A 353 10.42 -16.27 -12.46
CA VAL A 353 9.94 -15.72 -13.75
C VAL A 353 10.12 -16.70 -14.92
N HIS A 354 11.31 -17.32 -15.04
CA HIS A 354 11.63 -18.28 -16.11
C HIS A 354 10.79 -19.57 -16.09
N GLN A 355 10.06 -19.84 -15.00
CA GLN A 355 9.18 -21.01 -14.83
C GLN A 355 7.72 -20.69 -15.19
N THR A 356 7.38 -19.44 -15.53
CA THR A 356 6.01 -19.01 -15.81
C THR A 356 5.35 -19.85 -16.90
N ARG A 357 6.05 -20.11 -18.01
CA ARG A 357 5.51 -20.91 -19.12
C ARG A 357 5.20 -22.35 -18.74
N SER A 358 6.11 -23.01 -18.01
CA SER A 358 5.91 -24.41 -17.59
C SER A 358 4.76 -24.52 -16.59
N PHE A 359 4.65 -23.57 -15.67
CA PHE A 359 3.53 -23.50 -14.72
C PHE A 359 2.18 -23.28 -15.41
N LEU A 360 2.07 -22.29 -16.32
CA LEU A 360 0.83 -22.01 -17.02
C LEU A 360 0.40 -23.20 -17.92
N THR A 361 1.36 -23.95 -18.47
CA THR A 361 1.09 -25.19 -19.21
C THR A 361 0.55 -26.29 -18.29
N GLU A 362 1.14 -26.46 -17.10
CA GLU A 362 0.65 -27.38 -16.06
C GLU A 362 -0.79 -27.04 -15.61
N MET A 363 -1.08 -25.75 -15.41
CA MET A 363 -2.41 -25.26 -15.07
C MET A 363 -3.43 -25.52 -16.19
N LYS A 364 -3.08 -25.20 -17.44
CA LYS A 364 -3.88 -25.49 -18.63
C LYS A 364 -4.27 -26.96 -18.72
N GLU A 365 -3.31 -27.85 -18.46
CA GLU A 365 -3.50 -29.31 -18.50
C GLU A 365 -4.26 -29.85 -17.29
N GLY A 366 -4.69 -28.99 -16.35
CA GLY A 366 -5.43 -29.38 -15.16
C GLY A 366 -4.59 -30.13 -14.14
N ARG A 367 -3.26 -30.09 -14.26
CA ARG A 367 -2.32 -30.67 -13.29
C ARG A 367 -2.13 -29.78 -12.06
N TRP A 368 -2.47 -28.50 -12.18
CA TRP A 368 -2.49 -27.58 -11.04
C TRP A 368 -3.85 -26.89 -10.90
N PRO A 369 -4.32 -26.73 -9.66
CA PRO A 369 -3.76 -27.28 -8.43
C PRO A 369 -4.08 -28.77 -8.27
N ALA A 370 -3.19 -29.52 -7.62
CA ALA A 370 -3.49 -30.89 -7.24
C ALA A 370 -4.71 -30.92 -6.30
N THR A 371 -5.51 -31.99 -6.35
CA THR A 371 -6.79 -32.15 -5.63
C THR A 371 -6.71 -31.99 -4.10
N ASP A 372 -5.50 -31.97 -3.53
CA ASP A 372 -5.21 -31.72 -2.11
C ASP A 372 -4.70 -30.28 -1.88
N LEU A 373 -5.39 -29.32 -2.48
CA LEU A 373 -5.14 -27.88 -2.37
C LEU A 373 -4.94 -27.45 -0.91
N ILE A 374 -3.83 -26.72 -0.68
CA ILE A 374 -3.46 -25.92 0.50
C ILE A 374 -4.13 -26.42 1.79
N PRO A 375 -3.42 -27.16 2.67
CA PRO A 375 -4.01 -27.65 3.91
C PRO A 375 -4.77 -26.52 4.60
N ARG A 376 -6.08 -26.71 4.84
CA ARG A 376 -6.95 -25.68 5.42
C ARG A 376 -6.33 -25.08 6.69
N GLU A 377 -5.63 -25.90 7.46
CA GLU A 377 -4.86 -25.52 8.64
C GLU A 377 -3.66 -24.62 8.33
N ALA A 378 -2.92 -24.89 7.25
CA ALA A 378 -1.80 -24.06 6.82
C ALA A 378 -2.28 -22.66 6.39
N ARG A 379 -3.38 -22.61 5.63
CA ARG A 379 -4.05 -21.34 5.28
C ARG A 379 -4.54 -20.59 6.51
N GLN A 380 -5.19 -21.30 7.44
CA GLN A 380 -5.67 -20.69 8.69
C GLN A 380 -4.51 -20.05 9.48
N ARG A 381 -3.39 -20.75 9.64
CA ARG A 381 -2.20 -20.19 10.32
C ARG A 381 -1.60 -19.00 9.58
N PHE A 382 -1.57 -19.04 8.25
CA PHE A 382 -1.12 -17.91 7.43
C PHE A 382 -2.01 -16.68 7.66
N LEU A 383 -3.32 -16.87 7.59
CA LEU A 383 -4.28 -15.78 7.81
C LEU A 383 -4.23 -15.27 9.25
N GLU A 384 -4.09 -16.12 10.26
CA GLU A 384 -3.94 -15.67 11.67
C GLU A 384 -2.71 -14.77 11.90
N GLU A 385 -1.65 -14.95 11.12
CA GLU A 385 -0.43 -14.14 11.23
C GLU A 385 -0.51 -12.86 10.41
N PHE A 386 -1.07 -12.94 9.20
CA PHE A 386 -1.02 -11.84 8.23
C PHE A 386 -2.35 -11.14 8.01
N SER A 387 -3.48 -11.60 8.51
CA SER A 387 -4.76 -10.91 8.36
C SER A 387 -5.60 -10.96 9.63
N LEU A 388 -6.09 -9.79 10.05
CA LEU A 388 -7.15 -9.72 11.03
C LEU A 388 -8.49 -9.74 10.30
N ASN A 389 -8.97 -10.92 9.90
CA ASN A 389 -10.26 -11.06 9.25
C ASN A 389 -11.27 -11.86 10.09
N LYS A 390 -12.06 -11.13 10.91
CA LYS A 390 -13.38 -11.54 11.41
C LYS A 390 -14.24 -10.29 11.67
N ASN A 391 -15.15 -9.98 10.75
CA ASN A 391 -16.38 -9.22 11.02
C ASN A 391 -16.21 -7.85 11.70
N THR A 392 -15.27 -7.03 11.25
CA THR A 392 -15.10 -5.68 11.80
C THR A 392 -15.01 -4.67 10.69
N ASP A 393 -15.81 -3.61 10.82
CA ASP A 393 -15.60 -2.37 10.11
C ASP A 393 -14.31 -1.71 10.65
N ASN A 394 -13.18 -2.13 10.07
CA ASN A 394 -11.85 -1.75 10.54
C ASN A 394 -11.62 -0.24 10.42
N ALA A 395 -12.19 0.39 9.38
CA ALA A 395 -12.18 1.84 9.22
C ALA A 395 -12.89 2.55 10.39
N LYS A 396 -14.09 2.10 10.77
CA LYS A 396 -14.78 2.60 11.97
C LYS A 396 -13.97 2.36 13.25
N LYS A 397 -13.29 1.21 13.35
CA LYS A 397 -12.43 0.91 14.52
C LYS A 397 -11.26 1.87 14.61
N ILE A 398 -10.52 2.09 13.53
CA ILE A 398 -9.42 3.07 13.43
C ILE A 398 -9.92 4.45 13.88
N ALA A 399 -11.02 4.93 13.33
CA ALA A 399 -11.51 6.27 13.65
C ALA A 399 -11.98 6.41 15.11
N ARG A 400 -12.53 5.34 15.71
CA ARG A 400 -12.85 5.31 17.15
C ARG A 400 -11.60 5.43 18.01
N GLU A 401 -10.52 4.72 17.67
CA GLU A 401 -9.26 4.81 18.41
C GLU A 401 -8.69 6.23 18.38
N ILE A 402 -8.68 6.87 17.20
CA ILE A 402 -8.26 8.28 17.07
C ILE A 402 -9.09 9.16 18.00
N THR A 403 -10.42 9.02 17.96
CA THR A 403 -11.33 9.85 18.75
C THR A 403 -11.12 9.66 20.26
N ASN A 404 -10.90 8.42 20.70
CA ASN A 404 -10.67 8.10 22.11
C ASN A 404 -9.37 8.76 22.62
N ILE A 405 -8.30 8.68 21.83
CA ILE A 405 -7.00 9.26 22.16
C ILE A 405 -7.06 10.80 22.18
N LEU A 406 -7.79 11.41 21.26
CA LEU A 406 -7.94 12.87 21.23
C LEU A 406 -8.87 13.41 22.32
N SER A 407 -9.66 12.55 22.96
CA SER A 407 -10.60 12.92 24.02
C SER A 407 -10.07 12.65 25.43
N SER A 408 -8.95 11.93 25.57
CA SER A 408 -8.25 11.67 26.83
C SER A 408 -7.23 12.75 27.16
#